data_AF-A0A315XPX8-F1
#
_entry.id   AF-A0A315XPX8-F1
#
_cell.length_a   1.000
_cell.length_b   1.000
_cell.length_c   1.000
_cell.angle_alpha   90.00
_cell.angle_beta   90.00
_cell.angle_gamma   90.00
#
_symmetry.space_group_name_H-M   'P 1'
#
loop_
_entity.id
_entity.type
_entity.pdbx_description
1 polymer ?
#
loop_
_entity_poly.entity_id
_entity_poly.type
_entity_poly.pdbx_seq_one_letter_code
_entity_poly.pdbx_strand_id
1 'polypeptide(L)' 'MSQKDEWIDISKRKNIDEVRNTKEYKDWVKSIKERDNEECVLCGADQHLEAHHVFSFKNFVPLRLNLNNGITLCH' A
#
# COMPACT_ATOMS: atom_id res chain seq x y z
N MET A 1 18.83 -27.45 2.09
CA MET A 1 18.97 -26.83 0.76
C MET A 1 18.84 -25.33 0.95
N SER A 2 19.97 -24.63 0.86
CA SER A 2 20.19 -23.25 1.30
C SER A 2 19.27 -22.27 0.57
N GLN A 3 18.39 -21.60 1.30
CA GLN A 3 17.73 -20.39 0.83
C GLN A 3 18.83 -19.34 0.68
N LYS A 4 19.10 -18.93 -0.56
CA LYS A 4 20.10 -17.90 -0.85
C LYS A 4 19.47 -16.56 -0.53
N ASP A 5 20.06 -15.87 0.44
CA ASP A 5 19.79 -14.47 0.74
C ASP A 5 20.09 -13.63 -0.52
N GLU A 6 19.06 -13.34 -1.31
CA GLU A 6 19.15 -12.37 -2.39
C GLU A 6 19.21 -10.96 -1.78
N TRP A 7 20.40 -10.38 -1.78
CA TRP A 7 20.62 -8.98 -1.45
C TRP A 7 19.98 -8.10 -2.53
N ILE A 8 18.87 -7.45 -2.19
CA ILE A 8 18.21 -6.48 -3.08
C ILE A 8 19.11 -5.24 -3.21
N ASP A 9 19.67 -5.02 -4.39
CA ASP A 9 20.40 -3.80 -4.77
C ASP A 9 19.50 -2.56 -4.60
N ILE A 10 19.77 -1.80 -3.55
CA ILE A 10 19.00 -0.61 -3.15
C ILE A 10 19.09 0.49 -4.23
N SER A 11 20.16 0.50 -5.05
CA SER A 11 20.35 1.49 -6.11
C SER A 11 19.41 1.30 -7.30
N LYS A 12 18.79 0.11 -7.44
CA LYS A 12 17.82 -0.22 -8.50
C LYS A 12 16.35 -0.02 -8.09
N ARG A 13 16.09 0.48 -6.88
CA ARG A 13 14.71 0.77 -6.45
C ARG A 13 14.17 1.89 -7.36
N LYS A 14 13.12 1.57 -8.14
CA LYS A 14 12.30 2.59 -8.83
C LYS A 14 12.01 3.72 -7.84
N ASN A 15 12.08 4.96 -8.32
CA ASN A 15 11.83 6.12 -7.49
C ASN A 15 10.46 5.93 -6.80
N ILE A 16 10.46 6.01 -5.47
CA ILE A 16 9.30 5.72 -4.62
C ILE A 16 8.09 6.57 -5.02
N ASP A 17 8.35 7.79 -5.48
CA ASP A 17 7.33 8.75 -5.90
C ASP A 17 6.71 8.41 -7.26
N GLU A 18 7.41 7.69 -8.13
CA GLU A 18 6.85 7.24 -9.41
C GLU A 18 5.78 6.16 -9.19
N VAL A 19 5.97 5.28 -8.20
CA VAL A 19 5.03 4.18 -7.90
C VAL A 19 3.65 4.73 -7.54
N ARG A 20 3.57 5.81 -6.77
CA ARG A 20 2.29 6.43 -6.36
C ARG A 20 1.48 6.99 -7.53
N ASN A 21 2.14 7.28 -8.65
CA ASN A 21 1.50 7.80 -9.86
C ASN A 21 1.06 6.70 -10.83
N THR A 22 1.42 5.44 -10.56
CA THR A 22 1.07 4.30 -11.43
C THR A 22 -0.41 3.97 -11.38
N LYS A 23 -0.91 3.31 -12.43
CA LYS A 23 -2.29 2.81 -12.47
C LYS A 23 -2.51 1.76 -11.38
N GLU A 24 -1.53 0.91 -11.17
CA GLU A 24 -1.55 -0.18 -10.19
C GLU A 24 -1.70 0.35 -8.77
N TYR A 25 -1.05 1.48 -8.44
CA TYR A 25 -1.24 2.12 -7.14
C TYR A 25 -2.65 2.71 -6.98
N LYS A 26 -3.19 3.35 -8.03
CA LYS A 26 -4.57 3.87 -8.02
C LYS A 26 -5.61 2.77 -7.89
N ASP A 27 -5.41 1.67 -8.61
CA ASP A 27 -6.23 0.47 -8.51
C ASP A 27 -6.17 -0.12 -7.09
N TRP A 28 -4.96 -0.19 -6.49
CA TRP A 28 -4.79 -0.63 -5.11
C TRP A 28 -5.57 0.26 -4.13
N VAL A 29 -5.45 1.59 -4.22
CA VAL A 29 -6.22 2.52 -3.37
C VAL A 29 -7.72 2.26 -3.51
N LYS A 30 -8.21 2.11 -4.75
CA LYS A 30 -9.62 1.83 -5.03
C LYS A 30 -10.05 0.48 -4.41
N SER A 31 -9.29 -0.58 -4.59
CA SER A 31 -9.61 -1.91 -4.03
C SER A 31 -9.62 -1.92 -2.50
N ILE A 32 -8.76 -1.14 -1.84
CA ILE A 32 -8.78 -1.00 -0.37
C ILE A 32 -10.08 -0.32 0.08
N LYS A 33 -10.46 0.79 -0.56
CA LYS A 33 -11.70 1.51 -0.25
C LYS A 33 -12.94 0.66 -0.51
N GLU A 34 -13.02 -0.01 -1.66
CA GLU A 34 -14.13 -0.91 -1.99
C GLU A 34 -14.26 -2.07 -1.00
N ARG A 35 -13.14 -2.68 -0.57
CA ARG A 35 -13.14 -3.75 0.43
C ARG A 35 -13.68 -3.27 1.78
N ASP A 36 -13.33 -2.05 2.17
CA ASP A 36 -13.68 -1.44 3.44
C ASP A 36 -15.03 -0.68 3.37
N ASN A 37 -15.86 -0.96 2.35
CA ASN A 37 -17.18 -0.37 2.12
C ASN A 37 -17.18 1.17 1.98
N GLU A 38 -16.09 1.76 1.51
CA GLU A 38 -15.90 3.22 1.45
C GLU A 38 -16.14 3.92 2.80
N GLU A 39 -15.74 3.26 3.89
CA GLU A 39 -15.82 3.79 5.26
C GLU A 39 -14.47 3.66 5.98
N CYS A 40 -14.20 4.59 6.90
CA CYS A 40 -13.07 4.49 7.80
C CYS A 40 -13.27 3.27 8.72
N VAL A 41 -12.32 2.33 8.68
CA VAL A 41 -12.41 1.07 9.44
C VAL A 41 -12.42 1.31 10.97
N LEU A 42 -11.91 2.45 11.44
CA LEU A 42 -11.83 2.75 12.88
C LEU A 42 -13.06 3.45 13.44
N CYS A 43 -13.70 4.35 12.68
CA CYS A 43 -14.78 5.20 13.20
C CYS A 43 -16.06 5.20 12.36
N GLY A 44 -16.06 4.57 11.18
CA GLY A 44 -17.21 4.52 10.28
C GLY A 44 -17.48 5.81 9.51
N ALA A 45 -16.56 6.80 9.53
CA ALA A 45 -16.70 7.99 8.70
C ALA A 45 -16.65 7.63 7.21
N ASP A 46 -17.44 8.32 6.39
CA ASP A 46 -17.57 8.12 4.94
C ASP A 46 -16.96 9.28 4.12
N GLN A 47 -16.35 10.25 4.80
CA GLN A 47 -15.74 11.43 4.20
C GLN A 47 -14.24 11.49 4.47
N HIS A 48 -13.52 12.19 3.58
CA HIS A 48 -12.08 12.42 3.69
C HIS A 48 -11.30 11.11 3.90
N LEU A 49 -11.54 10.12 3.04
CA LEU A 49 -10.95 8.80 3.17
C LEU A 49 -9.67 8.65 2.36
N GLU A 50 -8.69 8.00 2.96
CA GLU A 50 -7.42 7.62 2.34
C GLU A 50 -7.11 6.13 2.59
N ALA A 51 -6.38 5.52 1.66
CA ALA A 51 -5.85 4.18 1.86
C ALA A 51 -4.44 4.29 2.46
N HIS A 52 -4.29 3.86 3.71
CA HIS A 52 -3.04 3.85 4.43
C HIS A 52 -2.34 2.49 4.32
N HIS A 53 -1.01 2.50 4.33
CA HIS A 53 -0.23 1.28 4.47
C HIS A 53 -0.10 0.88 5.94
N VAL A 54 -0.38 -0.39 6.27
CA VAL A 54 -0.18 -0.94 7.62
C VAL A 54 1.33 -1.09 7.92
N PHE A 55 2.08 -1.66 6.97
CA PHE A 55 3.53 -1.77 6.97
C PHE A 55 4.14 -0.68 6.09
N SER A 56 5.22 -0.07 6.57
CA SER A 56 5.90 1.04 5.90
C SER A 56 6.14 0.81 4.41
N PHE A 57 5.60 1.72 3.57
CA PHE A 57 5.82 1.73 2.13
C PHE A 57 7.31 1.72 1.75
N LYS A 58 8.15 2.41 2.52
CA LYS A 58 9.59 2.52 2.25
C LYS A 58 10.33 1.21 2.53
N ASN A 59 10.03 0.58 3.65
CA ASN A 59 10.80 -0.57 4.15
C ASN A 59 10.30 -1.90 3.61
N PHE A 60 9.01 -2.02 3.28
CA PHE A 60 8.39 -3.26 2.84
C PHE A 60 7.96 -3.17 1.37
N VAL A 61 8.94 -3.03 0.49
CA VAL A 61 8.72 -2.90 -0.97
C VAL A 61 7.80 -3.98 -1.56
N PRO A 62 7.97 -5.27 -1.21
CA PRO A 62 7.10 -6.32 -1.75
C PRO A 62 5.64 -6.23 -1.29
N LEU A 63 5.36 -5.51 -0.20
CA LEU A 63 4.02 -5.41 0.39
C LEU A 63 3.25 -4.16 -0.06
N ARG A 64 3.84 -3.27 -0.84
CA ARG A 64 3.24 -1.95 -1.19
C ARG A 64 1.85 -2.03 -1.80
N LEU A 65 1.63 -3.05 -2.63
CA LEU A 65 0.36 -3.26 -3.34
C LEU A 65 -0.36 -4.53 -2.87
N ASN A 66 0.06 -5.10 -1.73
CA ASN A 66 -0.67 -6.20 -1.11
C ASN A 66 -1.94 -5.61 -0.46
N LEU A 67 -3.11 -6.19 -0.74
CA LEU A 67 -4.38 -5.69 -0.18
C LEU A 67 -4.42 -5.80 1.35
N ASN A 68 -3.80 -6.84 1.93
CA ASN A 68 -3.72 -6.99 3.39
C ASN A 68 -2.78 -5.97 4.05
N ASN A 69 -1.99 -5.24 3.25
CA ASN A 69 -1.17 -4.14 3.72
C ASN A 69 -1.86 -2.78 3.57
N GLY A 70 -3.13 -2.74 3.18
CA GLY A 70 -3.91 -1.51 3.07
C GLY A 70 -5.08 -1.46 4.05
N ILE A 71 -5.42 -0.27 4.51
CA ILE A 71 -6.57 0.02 5.37
C ILE A 71 -7.16 1.38 5.01
N THR A 72 -8.48 1.49 4.95
CA THR A 72 -9.18 2.77 4.75
C THR A 72 -9.33 3.51 6.07
N LEU A 73 -8.79 4.73 6.15
CA LEU A 73 -8.91 5.62 7.31
C LEU A 73 -9.34 7.02 6.88
N CYS A 74 -9.94 7.77 7.81
CA CYS A 74 -10.15 9.20 7.65
C CYS A 74 -8.94 10.02 8.17
N HIS A 75 -8.85 11.29 7.79
CA HIS A 75 -7.87 12.25 8.34
C HIS A 75 -8.08 12.54 9.84
#